data_AF-A0A0B1TML6-F1
#
_entry.id   AF-A0A0B1TML6-F1
#
_cell.length_a   1.000
_cell.length_b   1.000
_cell.length_c   1.000
_cell.angle_alpha   90.00
_cell.angle_beta   90.00
_cell.angle_gamma   90.00
#
_symmetry.space_group_name_H-M   'P 1'
#
loop_
_entity.id
_entity.type
_entity.pdbx_description
1 polymer ?
#
loop_
_entity_poly.entity_id
_entity_poly.type
_entity_poly.pdbx_seq_one_letter_code
_entity_poly.pdbx_strand_id
1 'polypeptide(L)'
;MDIALAPVSVPCSFGSVQAELILEPSVEMLFHLLGDALIFVESNSFSIAVKFFNWTATYLFSSDVIFKYGLFYLSAKEAELKGFKFVDFHIDESALTKKKSGVFGLISNCNTSSKRELAIKELSKYMNVTVGGKCALDIKDKDICPLGSNCAEIYGQYPFYFAVENSVCKDYVTEKYWDRTSVPSIPIVMRRKIYESSNMPPHSFIAMDDYDSPRAMAEHLIKLETDKKAYAEYFKWRRGIWTAAPWNAPGYRNGFCRLCERLWEEDPQEKVIDDVWAWFDAESQCEKDEFVKAWVRN
;
A
#
# COMPACT_ATOMS: atom_id res chain seq x y z
N MET A 1 -23.32 18.01 -18.78
CA MET A 1 -22.14 17.21 -19.13
C MET A 1 -22.47 15.81 -18.63
N ASP A 2 -23.12 15.02 -19.49
CA ASP A 2 -23.57 13.68 -19.13
C ASP A 2 -22.39 12.72 -19.28
N ILE A 3 -21.88 12.23 -18.16
CA ILE A 3 -20.84 11.20 -18.11
C ILE A 3 -21.56 9.86 -18.28
N ALA A 4 -21.53 9.30 -19.49
CA ALA A 4 -22.00 7.95 -19.73
C ALA A 4 -20.84 6.97 -19.55
N LEU A 5 -20.85 6.20 -18.46
CA LEU A 5 -20.01 5.02 -18.31
C LEU A 5 -20.67 3.88 -19.10
N ALA A 6 -20.09 3.46 -20.21
CA ALA A 6 -20.50 2.24 -20.88
C ALA A 6 -19.81 1.05 -20.18
N PRO A 7 -20.54 0.11 -19.56
CA PRO A 7 -19.92 -1.09 -19.05
C PRO A 7 -19.52 -1.97 -20.24
N VAL A 8 -18.22 -2.13 -20.48
CA VAL A 8 -17.74 -3.26 -21.27
C VAL A 8 -17.84 -4.48 -20.36
N SER A 9 -18.85 -5.31 -20.61
CA SER A 9 -19.10 -6.52 -19.83
C SER A 9 -17.97 -7.53 -20.06
N VAL A 10 -16.97 -7.53 -19.17
CA VAL A 10 -16.02 -8.62 -19.01
C VAL A 10 -16.30 -9.24 -17.63
N PRO A 11 -16.53 -10.55 -17.52
CA PRO A 11 -17.02 -11.16 -16.29
C PRO A 11 -16.03 -10.96 -15.14
N CYS A 12 -16.49 -10.25 -14.10
CA CYS A 12 -15.75 -9.99 -12.88
C CYS A 12 -15.34 -11.29 -12.18
N SER A 13 -14.04 -11.51 -12.07
CA SER A 13 -13.43 -12.19 -10.95
C SER A 13 -12.30 -11.28 -10.45
N PHE A 14 -12.17 -11.14 -9.12
CA PHE A 14 -11.22 -10.22 -8.46
C PHE A 14 -9.86 -10.19 -9.16
N GLY A 15 -9.61 -9.12 -9.92
CA GLY A 15 -8.40 -8.94 -10.72
C GLY A 15 -8.68 -8.07 -11.95
N SER A 16 -8.13 -6.85 -11.96
CA SER A 16 -8.21 -5.86 -13.04
C SER A 16 -9.59 -5.25 -13.33
N VAL A 17 -9.64 -3.92 -13.50
CA VAL A 17 -10.74 -3.21 -14.16
C VAL A 17 -10.12 -2.46 -15.32
N GLN A 18 -10.37 -2.89 -16.55
CA GLN A 18 -10.19 -2.04 -17.71
C GLN A 18 -11.38 -1.09 -17.74
N ALA A 19 -11.13 0.21 -17.63
CA ALA A 19 -12.17 1.23 -17.77
C ALA A 19 -11.85 2.03 -19.04
N GLU A 20 -12.78 2.02 -19.98
CA GLU A 20 -12.76 2.87 -21.16
C GLU A 20 -13.70 4.07 -20.88
N LEU A 21 -13.16 5.29 -20.91
CA LEU A 21 -13.96 6.50 -20.73
C LEU A 21 -14.09 7.18 -22.11
N ILE A 22 -15.21 6.94 -22.78
CA ILE A 22 -15.49 7.55 -24.10
C ILE A 22 -16.11 8.94 -23.86
N LEU A 23 -15.33 9.99 -24.09
CA LEU A 23 -15.79 11.39 -24.02
C LEU A 23 -15.90 11.98 -25.44
N GLU A 24 -16.94 11.61 -26.18
CA GLU A 24 -17.30 12.16 -27.50
C GLU A 24 -16.18 12.09 -28.59
N PRO A 25 -16.48 12.26 -29.90
CA PRO A 25 -15.82 11.52 -30.98
C PRO A 25 -14.42 12.03 -31.40
N SER A 26 -13.69 12.71 -30.51
CA SER A 26 -12.33 13.20 -30.78
C SER A 26 -11.32 12.96 -29.66
N VAL A 27 -11.73 12.34 -28.54
CA VAL A 27 -10.82 11.96 -27.46
C VAL A 27 -11.12 10.53 -27.01
N GLU A 28 -10.47 9.56 -27.64
CA GLU A 28 -10.40 8.20 -27.10
C GLU A 28 -9.33 8.17 -26.01
N MET A 29 -9.76 7.94 -24.77
CA MET A 29 -8.89 7.92 -23.60
C MET A 29 -8.89 6.51 -23.03
N LEU A 30 -7.79 5.80 -23.26
CA LEU A 30 -7.57 4.49 -22.67
C LEU A 30 -6.54 4.63 -21.56
N PHE A 31 -6.82 4.06 -20.40
CA PHE A 31 -5.90 4.05 -19.27
C PHE A 31 -5.93 2.69 -18.59
N HIS A 32 -4.77 2.23 -18.17
CA HIS A 32 -4.61 0.95 -17.50
C HIS A 32 -4.61 1.15 -15.98
N LEU A 33 -5.68 0.70 -15.30
CA LEU A 33 -5.80 0.72 -13.84
C LEU A 33 -5.17 -0.54 -13.23
N LEU A 34 -3.95 -0.41 -12.72
CA LEU A 34 -3.27 -1.47 -11.97
C LEU A 34 -3.58 -1.34 -10.48
N GLY A 35 -4.57 -2.10 -10.03
CA GLY A 35 -4.91 -2.28 -8.61
C GLY A 35 -4.08 -3.35 -7.90
N ASP A 36 -3.03 -3.86 -8.54
CA ASP A 36 -2.00 -4.71 -7.93
C ASP A 36 -0.69 -4.48 -8.68
N ALA A 37 0.44 -4.41 -7.96
CA ALA A 37 1.76 -4.21 -8.57
C ALA A 37 2.21 -5.38 -9.46
N LEU A 38 1.51 -6.50 -9.40
CA LEU A 38 1.62 -7.60 -10.35
C LEU A 38 0.22 -8.02 -10.77
N ILE A 39 -0.26 -7.50 -11.88
CA ILE A 39 -1.03 -8.36 -12.75
C ILE A 39 0.00 -9.26 -13.43
N PHE A 40 -0.15 -10.55 -13.15
CA PHE A 40 0.49 -11.62 -13.91
C PHE A 40 0.39 -11.31 -15.41
N VAL A 41 1.54 -10.99 -16.02
CA VAL A 41 1.82 -11.28 -17.43
C VAL A 41 2.00 -12.80 -17.56
N GLU A 42 1.02 -13.58 -17.09
CA GLU A 42 0.85 -14.97 -17.50
C GLU A 42 -0.32 -15.01 -18.46
N SER A 43 0.02 -14.76 -19.73
CA SER A 43 -0.43 -15.53 -20.87
C SER A 43 -1.84 -16.15 -20.75
N ASN A 44 -2.87 -15.36 -21.01
CA ASN A 44 -3.60 -15.50 -22.26
C ASN A 44 -4.59 -14.36 -22.47
N SER A 45 -4.47 -13.74 -23.65
CA SER A 45 -5.57 -13.24 -24.49
C SER A 45 -5.84 -11.74 -24.70
N PHE A 46 -4.93 -10.80 -24.37
CA PHE A 46 -4.96 -9.48 -25.04
C PHE A 46 -3.55 -8.93 -25.26
N SER A 47 -3.02 -9.07 -26.49
CA SER A 47 -1.87 -8.29 -26.94
C SER A 47 -2.32 -6.84 -27.12
N ILE A 48 -2.02 -5.98 -26.15
CA ILE A 48 -2.20 -4.54 -26.31
C ILE A 48 -1.20 -4.08 -27.38
N ALA A 49 -1.64 -3.28 -28.34
CA ALA A 49 -0.75 -2.70 -29.32
C ALA A 49 0.28 -1.77 -28.65
N VAL A 50 1.50 -1.75 -29.19
CA VAL A 50 2.47 -0.68 -28.87
C VAL A 50 1.91 0.66 -29.34
N LYS A 51 2.32 1.77 -28.69
CA LYS A 51 1.89 3.13 -29.01
C LYS A 51 0.38 3.36 -28.89
N PHE A 52 -0.28 2.60 -28.01
CA PHE A 52 -1.73 2.64 -27.84
C PHE A 52 -2.20 3.63 -26.78
N PHE A 53 -1.38 3.89 -25.75
CA PHE A 53 -1.76 4.72 -24.61
C PHE A 53 -1.05 6.06 -24.64
N ASN A 54 -1.77 7.13 -24.26
CA ASN A 54 -1.19 8.47 -24.11
C ASN A 54 -0.88 8.80 -22.64
N TRP A 55 -1.69 8.28 -21.71
CA TRP A 55 -1.56 8.51 -20.27
C TRP A 55 -1.52 7.22 -19.46
N THR A 56 -0.91 7.31 -18.29
CA THR A 56 -0.82 6.24 -17.29
C THR A 56 -1.62 6.58 -16.04
N ALA A 57 -2.29 5.58 -15.46
CA ALA A 57 -3.11 5.73 -14.27
C ALA A 57 -2.81 4.62 -13.24
N THR A 58 -1.74 4.76 -12.47
CA THR A 58 -1.26 3.73 -11.53
C THR A 58 -0.95 4.29 -10.16
N TYR A 59 -0.54 3.44 -9.21
CA TYR A 59 -0.08 3.90 -7.89
C TYR A 59 1.25 4.66 -7.93
N LEU A 60 2.02 4.55 -9.01
CA LEU A 60 3.32 5.21 -9.17
C LEU A 60 3.18 6.72 -9.20
N PHE A 61 4.09 7.42 -8.52
CA PHE A 61 4.08 8.89 -8.55
C PHE A 61 4.55 9.47 -9.89
N SER A 62 5.18 8.65 -10.75
CA SER A 62 5.52 9.02 -12.13
C SER A 62 4.37 8.87 -13.13
N SER A 63 3.20 8.39 -12.70
CA SER A 63 2.01 8.33 -13.56
C SER A 63 1.43 9.71 -13.86
N ASP A 64 0.83 9.86 -15.05
CA ASP A 64 0.07 11.06 -15.42
C ASP A 64 -1.09 11.31 -14.45
N VAL A 65 -1.72 10.21 -14.03
CA VAL A 65 -2.80 10.18 -13.04
C VAL A 65 -2.44 9.21 -11.92
N ILE A 66 -2.16 9.75 -10.73
CA ILE A 66 -1.86 8.92 -9.56
C ILE A 66 -3.15 8.28 -9.03
N PHE A 67 -3.14 6.96 -8.84
CA PHE A 67 -4.16 6.11 -8.23
C PHE A 67 -3.55 5.31 -7.07
N LYS A 68 -3.09 6.01 -6.02
CA LYS A 68 -2.53 5.37 -4.82
C LYS A 68 -3.63 5.00 -3.81
N TYR A 69 -3.33 4.12 -2.85
CA TYR A 69 -4.35 3.58 -1.93
C TYR A 69 -4.74 4.50 -0.78
N GLY A 70 -3.86 5.44 -0.38
CA GLY A 70 -4.08 6.21 0.83
C GLY A 70 -3.75 7.68 0.73
N LEU A 71 -3.51 8.28 1.90
CA LEU A 71 -3.49 9.72 2.08
C LEU A 71 -2.17 10.33 1.59
N PHE A 72 -2.14 11.63 1.35
CA PHE A 72 -0.89 12.36 1.26
C PHE A 72 -0.52 12.88 2.64
N TYR A 73 0.42 12.21 3.31
CA TYR A 73 0.96 12.73 4.54
C TYR A 73 1.80 13.98 4.31
N LEU A 74 1.74 14.90 5.27
CA LEU A 74 2.49 16.14 5.32
C LEU A 74 2.91 16.41 6.76
N SER A 75 4.06 17.07 6.94
CA SER A 75 4.39 17.63 8.24
C SER A 75 3.38 18.72 8.63
N ALA A 76 3.18 18.92 9.92
CA ALA A 76 2.31 19.98 10.44
C ALA A 76 2.71 21.36 9.89
N LYS A 77 4.01 21.61 9.77
CA LYS A 77 4.58 22.84 9.20
C LYS A 77 4.19 23.02 7.74
N GLU A 78 4.30 21.98 6.91
CA GLU A 78 3.90 22.07 5.50
C GLU A 78 2.40 22.28 5.33
N ALA A 79 1.59 21.62 6.17
CA ALA A 79 0.14 21.81 6.16
C ALA A 79 -0.24 23.26 6.57
N GLU A 80 0.40 23.81 7.61
CA GLU A 80 0.21 25.19 8.05
C GLU A 80 0.57 26.20 6.95
N LEU A 81 1.73 26.04 6.31
CA LEU A 81 2.16 26.89 5.20
C LEU A 81 1.18 26.88 4.02
N LYS A 82 0.47 25.77 3.83
CA LYS A 82 -0.56 25.60 2.78
C LYS A 82 -1.97 26.00 3.22
N GLY A 83 -2.14 26.43 4.49
CA GLY A 83 -3.45 26.75 5.05
C GLY A 83 -4.38 25.54 5.16
N PHE A 84 -3.84 24.32 5.21
CA PHE A 84 -4.63 23.10 5.31
C PHE A 84 -5.10 22.86 6.74
N LYS A 85 -6.34 22.36 6.88
CA LYS A 85 -6.85 21.94 8.17
C LYS A 85 -6.12 20.68 8.63
N PHE A 86 -5.67 20.71 9.87
CA PHE A 86 -5.01 19.56 10.50
C PHE A 86 -6.02 18.45 10.80
N VAL A 87 -5.75 17.26 10.28
CA VAL A 87 -6.41 16.00 10.66
C VAL A 87 -5.66 15.40 11.84
N ASP A 88 -6.37 15.16 12.94
CA ASP A 88 -5.82 14.53 14.13
C ASP A 88 -5.86 12.99 14.01
N PHE A 89 -4.71 12.36 14.19
CA PHE A 89 -4.57 10.90 14.23
C PHE A 89 -4.38 10.38 15.65
N HIS A 90 -4.67 11.20 16.67
CA HIS A 90 -4.48 10.87 18.06
C HIS A 90 -5.08 9.51 18.42
N ILE A 91 -4.32 8.77 19.23
CA ILE A 91 -4.75 7.52 19.83
C ILE A 91 -4.67 7.66 21.34
N ASP A 92 -5.68 7.10 22.02
CA ASP A 92 -5.68 7.01 23.47
C ASP A 92 -4.47 6.18 23.95
N GLU A 93 -3.74 6.68 24.94
CA GLU A 93 -2.57 5.97 25.49
C GLU A 93 -2.93 4.61 26.09
N SER A 94 -4.16 4.44 26.60
CA SER A 94 -4.65 3.14 27.06
C SER A 94 -4.69 2.10 25.94
N ALA A 95 -4.89 2.53 24.69
CA ALA A 95 -4.91 1.67 23.52
C ALA A 95 -3.50 1.19 23.10
N LEU A 96 -2.43 1.74 23.70
CA LEU A 96 -1.06 1.22 23.57
C LEU A 96 -0.85 -0.04 24.41
N THR A 97 -1.68 -0.30 25.41
CA THR A 97 -1.64 -1.56 26.15
C THR A 97 -2.33 -2.65 25.34
N LYS A 98 -1.56 -3.67 24.94
CA LYS A 98 -2.03 -4.72 24.03
C LYS A 98 -2.64 -5.90 24.76
N LYS A 99 -3.72 -6.45 24.18
CA LYS A 99 -4.41 -7.64 24.70
C LYS A 99 -3.74 -8.94 24.23
N LYS A 100 -2.98 -8.86 23.14
CA LYS A 100 -2.27 -9.98 22.52
C LYS A 100 -0.82 -9.59 22.26
N SER A 101 0.05 -10.58 22.12
CA SER A 101 1.49 -10.42 21.88
C SER A 101 1.90 -10.80 20.47
N GLY A 102 3.07 -10.31 20.05
CA GLY A 102 3.66 -10.63 18.75
C GLY A 102 3.00 -9.95 17.55
N VAL A 103 3.10 -10.58 16.37
CA VAL A 103 2.67 -9.99 15.10
C VAL A 103 1.38 -10.62 14.60
N PHE A 104 0.45 -9.81 14.10
CA PHE A 104 -0.75 -10.29 13.40
C PHE A 104 -0.75 -9.89 11.93
N GLY A 105 -1.32 -10.72 11.05
CA GLY A 105 -1.52 -10.35 9.65
C GLY A 105 -2.78 -11.00 9.05
N LEU A 106 -3.55 -10.23 8.28
CA LEU A 106 -4.63 -10.76 7.43
C LEU A 106 -4.08 -11.07 6.04
N ILE A 107 -4.04 -12.34 5.68
CA ILE A 107 -3.29 -12.83 4.52
C ILE A 107 -4.17 -13.82 3.76
N SER A 108 -4.52 -13.42 2.54
CA SER A 108 -5.37 -14.22 1.63
C SER A 108 -4.68 -14.61 0.33
N ASN A 109 -3.53 -14.01 0.00
CA ASN A 109 -2.65 -14.44 -1.09
C ASN A 109 -1.42 -15.14 -0.51
N CYS A 110 -1.31 -16.46 -0.74
CA CYS A 110 -0.34 -17.34 -0.08
C CYS A 110 0.87 -17.69 -0.96
N ASN A 111 0.92 -17.20 -2.19
CA ASN A 111 2.04 -17.37 -3.10
C ASN A 111 2.29 -16.05 -3.81
N THR A 112 3.25 -15.31 -3.29
CA THR A 112 3.52 -13.94 -3.76
C THR A 112 4.85 -13.86 -4.50
N SER A 113 5.03 -12.80 -5.28
CA SER A 113 6.32 -12.53 -5.91
C SER A 113 7.36 -12.11 -4.89
N SER A 114 6.94 -11.33 -3.89
CA SER A 114 7.78 -10.87 -2.78
C SER A 114 8.26 -12.00 -1.87
N LYS A 115 7.64 -13.18 -1.96
CA LYS A 115 7.85 -14.32 -1.05
C LYS A 115 7.62 -13.95 0.41
N ARG A 116 6.71 -13.01 0.68
CA ARG A 116 6.36 -12.61 2.06
C ARG A 116 5.94 -13.80 2.92
N GLU A 117 5.33 -14.83 2.34
CA GLU A 117 4.96 -16.05 3.04
C GLU A 117 6.18 -16.78 3.64
N LEU A 118 7.33 -16.76 2.96
CA LEU A 118 8.58 -17.32 3.47
C LEU A 118 9.11 -16.49 4.63
N ALA A 119 9.16 -15.16 4.49
CA ALA A 119 9.60 -14.27 5.55
C ALA A 119 8.76 -14.41 6.83
N ILE A 120 7.43 -14.49 6.69
CA ILE A 120 6.51 -14.66 7.82
C ILE A 120 6.76 -16.00 8.52
N LYS A 121 6.92 -17.08 7.75
CA LYS A 121 7.23 -18.41 8.28
C LYS A 121 8.56 -18.41 9.03
N GLU A 122 9.58 -17.75 8.50
CA GLU A 122 10.90 -17.68 9.14
C GLU A 122 10.89 -16.83 10.41
N LEU A 123 10.17 -15.70 10.43
CA LEU A 123 9.99 -14.89 11.64
C LEU A 123 9.20 -15.66 12.73
N SER A 124 8.21 -16.47 12.34
CA SER A 124 7.40 -17.25 13.29
C SER A 124 8.20 -18.30 14.09
N LYS A 125 9.44 -18.61 13.68
CA LYS A 125 10.33 -19.50 14.44
C LYS A 125 10.88 -18.83 15.70
N TYR A 126 10.88 -17.49 15.76
CA TYR A 126 11.56 -16.72 16.81
C TYR A 126 10.60 -15.88 17.66
N MET A 127 9.37 -15.65 17.20
CA MET A 127 8.34 -14.93 17.97
C MET A 127 6.93 -15.38 17.60
N ASN A 128 5.95 -15.01 18.42
CA ASN A 128 4.55 -15.28 18.13
C ASN A 128 4.10 -14.53 16.88
N VAL A 129 3.55 -15.27 15.93
CA VAL A 129 2.97 -14.78 14.68
C VAL A 129 1.59 -15.40 14.52
N THR A 130 0.56 -14.57 14.42
CA THR A 130 -0.80 -15.01 14.10
C THR A 130 -1.17 -14.58 12.69
N VAL A 131 -1.49 -15.55 11.83
CA VAL A 131 -2.00 -15.29 10.47
C VAL A 131 -3.49 -15.60 10.44
N GLY A 132 -4.29 -14.60 10.08
CA GLY A 132 -5.71 -14.77 9.76
C GLY A 132 -5.97 -14.70 8.25
N GLY A 133 -7.15 -15.12 7.81
CA GLY A 133 -7.52 -15.14 6.39
C GLY A 133 -7.17 -16.46 5.69
N LYS A 134 -7.28 -16.52 4.36
CA LYS A 134 -7.19 -17.78 3.60
C LYS A 134 -5.87 -18.55 3.81
N CYS A 135 -4.79 -17.84 4.14
CA CYS A 135 -3.47 -18.43 4.38
C CYS A 135 -3.24 -18.87 5.83
N ALA A 136 -4.22 -18.72 6.72
CA ALA A 136 -4.13 -19.22 8.08
C ALA A 136 -4.02 -20.76 8.10
N LEU A 137 -3.17 -21.27 8.99
CA LEU A 137 -3.01 -22.72 9.20
C LEU A 137 -4.21 -23.30 9.95
N ASP A 138 -4.68 -22.59 10.98
CA ASP A 138 -5.83 -23.00 11.78
C ASP A 138 -7.15 -22.58 11.10
N ILE A 139 -8.11 -23.51 11.04
CA ILE A 139 -9.42 -23.26 10.42
C ILE A 139 -10.19 -22.11 11.08
N LYS A 140 -10.07 -21.96 12.40
CA LYS A 140 -10.72 -20.88 13.18
C LYS A 140 -10.24 -19.48 12.79
N ASP A 141 -9.02 -19.37 12.27
CA ASP A 141 -8.39 -18.09 11.94
C ASP A 141 -8.64 -17.70 10.47
N LYS A 142 -9.16 -18.63 9.64
CA LYS A 142 -9.48 -18.34 8.23
C LYS A 142 -10.58 -17.30 8.07
N ASP A 143 -11.59 -17.37 8.93
CA ASP A 143 -12.76 -16.48 8.91
C ASP A 143 -12.75 -15.46 10.06
N ILE A 144 -11.59 -15.25 10.70
CA ILE A 144 -11.44 -14.29 11.81
C ILE A 144 -11.85 -12.86 11.39
N CYS A 145 -11.70 -12.54 10.11
CA CYS A 145 -12.07 -11.27 9.49
C CYS A 145 -12.76 -11.56 8.15
N PRO A 146 -14.10 -11.70 8.12
CA PRO A 146 -14.83 -11.96 6.90
C PRO A 146 -14.70 -10.82 5.89
N LEU A 147 -14.82 -11.14 4.60
CA LEU A 147 -14.77 -10.15 3.52
C LEU A 147 -15.79 -9.03 3.75
N GLY A 148 -15.37 -7.77 3.63
CA GLY A 148 -16.24 -6.60 3.84
C GLY A 148 -16.47 -6.24 5.31
N SER A 149 -15.88 -6.96 6.26
CA SER A 149 -15.95 -6.62 7.68
C SER A 149 -14.88 -5.61 8.07
N ASN A 150 -15.20 -4.72 9.02
CA ASN A 150 -14.19 -3.89 9.66
C ASN A 150 -13.47 -4.69 10.76
N CYS A 151 -12.18 -4.92 10.58
CA CYS A 151 -11.37 -5.73 11.48
C CYS A 151 -10.44 -4.89 12.37
N ALA A 152 -10.70 -3.58 12.47
CA ALA A 152 -10.05 -2.60 13.34
C ALA A 152 -9.67 -3.16 14.71
N GLU A 153 -10.66 -3.74 15.36
CA GLU A 153 -10.56 -4.22 16.73
C GLU A 153 -9.69 -5.49 16.84
N ILE A 154 -9.63 -6.33 15.81
CA ILE A 154 -8.89 -7.59 15.85
C ILE A 154 -7.40 -7.30 15.82
N TYR A 155 -6.96 -6.58 14.79
CA TYR A 155 -5.54 -6.29 14.64
C TYR A 155 -5.06 -5.21 15.62
N GLY A 156 -5.94 -4.37 16.17
CA GLY A 156 -5.60 -3.37 17.19
C GLY A 156 -5.21 -3.98 18.54
N GLN A 157 -5.57 -5.25 18.77
CA GLN A 157 -5.19 -6.02 19.95
C GLN A 157 -3.71 -6.42 19.97
N TYR A 158 -3.04 -6.40 18.82
CA TYR A 158 -1.63 -6.78 18.67
C TYR A 158 -0.72 -5.55 18.61
N PRO A 159 0.51 -5.64 19.13
CA PRO A 159 1.49 -4.55 19.04
C PRO A 159 1.92 -4.30 17.59
N PHE A 160 2.04 -5.36 16.80
CA PHE A 160 2.56 -5.29 15.44
C PHE A 160 1.57 -5.89 14.43
N TYR A 161 1.53 -5.29 13.24
CA TYR A 161 0.73 -5.77 12.13
C TYR A 161 1.58 -5.96 10.88
N PHE A 162 1.46 -7.10 10.21
CA PHE A 162 2.10 -7.33 8.93
C PHE A 162 1.44 -6.49 7.83
N ALA A 163 2.11 -5.40 7.47
CA ALA A 163 1.83 -4.57 6.30
C ALA A 163 2.73 -4.95 5.11
N VAL A 164 3.07 -6.25 4.99
CA VAL A 164 3.96 -6.76 3.95
C VAL A 164 3.20 -7.03 2.65
N GLU A 165 3.66 -6.37 1.59
CA GLU A 165 2.99 -6.35 0.29
C GLU A 165 3.21 -7.63 -0.53
N ASN A 166 2.30 -7.86 -1.48
CA ASN A 166 2.40 -8.99 -2.41
C ASN A 166 3.61 -8.87 -3.35
N SER A 167 4.06 -7.64 -3.61
CA SER A 167 5.22 -7.31 -4.44
C SER A 167 6.01 -6.20 -3.77
N VAL A 168 7.32 -6.18 -3.96
CA VAL A 168 8.20 -5.13 -3.42
C VAL A 168 8.52 -4.15 -4.54
N CYS A 169 7.71 -3.09 -4.69
CA CYS A 169 7.83 -2.14 -5.80
C CYS A 169 7.86 -0.70 -5.28
N LYS A 170 8.57 0.17 -5.99
CA LYS A 170 8.61 1.61 -5.72
C LYS A 170 7.18 2.16 -5.64
N ASP A 171 6.89 3.03 -4.67
CA ASP A 171 5.59 3.68 -4.44
C ASP A 171 4.38 2.75 -4.13
N TYR A 172 4.57 1.42 -4.10
CA TYR A 172 3.49 0.46 -3.84
C TYR A 172 3.23 0.32 -2.34
N VAL A 173 2.37 1.20 -1.81
CA VAL A 173 1.92 1.18 -0.41
C VAL A 173 0.39 1.12 -0.35
N THR A 174 -0.15 0.00 0.15
CA THR A 174 -1.58 -0.33 0.05
C THR A 174 -2.33 -0.19 1.38
N GLU A 175 -3.60 -0.62 1.40
CA GLU A 175 -4.46 -0.65 2.59
C GLU A 175 -3.78 -1.31 3.80
N LYS A 176 -2.88 -2.27 3.57
CA LYS A 176 -2.18 -3.00 4.64
C LYS A 176 -1.41 -2.06 5.57
N TYR A 177 -0.82 -1.00 5.02
CA TYR A 177 -0.22 0.08 5.80
C TYR A 177 -1.25 1.14 6.17
N TRP A 178 -2.07 1.60 5.22
CA TRP A 178 -2.96 2.74 5.42
C TRP A 178 -4.02 2.51 6.49
N ASP A 179 -4.54 1.30 6.63
CA ASP A 179 -5.48 0.92 7.67
C ASP A 179 -4.85 1.03 9.08
N ARG A 180 -3.52 1.20 9.19
CA ARG A 180 -2.84 1.44 10.47
C ARG A 180 -2.88 2.88 10.92
N THR A 181 -3.25 3.82 10.05
CA THR A 181 -3.25 5.26 10.35
C THR A 181 -3.99 5.59 11.64
N SER A 182 -5.17 5.00 11.84
CA SER A 182 -6.04 5.22 13.01
C SER A 182 -5.97 4.10 14.06
N VAL A 183 -5.15 3.08 13.82
CA VAL A 183 -5.12 1.86 14.64
C VAL A 183 -3.78 1.80 15.38
N PRO A 184 -3.77 1.56 16.69
CA PRO A 184 -2.55 1.65 17.51
C PRO A 184 -1.65 0.41 17.39
N SER A 185 -1.46 -0.14 16.19
CA SER A 185 -0.61 -1.31 15.91
C SER A 185 0.44 -0.92 14.88
N ILE A 186 1.71 -1.19 15.15
CA ILE A 186 2.82 -0.71 14.31
C ILE A 186 2.89 -1.58 13.05
N PRO A 187 2.78 -0.99 11.84
CA PRO A 187 2.98 -1.73 10.60
C PRO A 187 4.43 -2.22 10.47
N ILE A 188 4.58 -3.51 10.18
CA ILE A 188 5.82 -4.14 9.71
C ILE A 188 5.78 -4.20 8.19
N VAL A 189 6.79 -3.61 7.56
CA VAL A 189 6.89 -3.45 6.10
C VAL A 189 8.14 -4.10 5.54
N MET A 190 8.22 -4.33 4.23
CA MET A 190 9.33 -5.09 3.64
C MET A 190 10.60 -4.24 3.43
N ARG A 191 10.47 -3.06 2.80
CA ARG A 191 11.61 -2.20 2.44
C ARG A 191 11.42 -0.77 2.92
N ARG A 192 12.31 -0.28 3.77
CA ARG A 192 12.28 1.10 4.29
C ARG A 192 12.19 2.16 3.19
N LYS A 193 13.03 2.02 2.15
CA LYS A 193 13.14 3.00 1.05
C LYS A 193 11.79 3.29 0.36
N ILE A 194 10.91 2.28 0.23
CA ILE A 194 9.61 2.40 -0.46
C ILE A 194 8.67 3.33 0.32
N TYR A 195 8.67 3.22 1.64
CA TYR A 195 7.79 4.00 2.51
C TYR A 195 8.35 5.40 2.73
N GLU A 196 9.67 5.55 2.82
CA GLU A 196 10.32 6.87 2.91
C GLU A 196 10.15 7.67 1.61
N SER A 197 10.34 7.06 0.43
CA SER A 197 10.07 7.73 -0.85
C SER A 197 8.59 8.07 -1.05
N SER A 198 7.69 7.34 -0.39
CA SER A 198 6.24 7.58 -0.40
C SER A 198 5.78 8.62 0.65
N ASN A 199 6.73 9.31 1.30
CA ASN A 199 6.51 10.33 2.33
C ASN A 199 5.70 9.85 3.56
N MET A 200 5.96 8.62 4.01
CA MET A 200 5.39 8.14 5.27
C MET A 200 6.04 8.84 6.47
N PRO A 201 5.29 9.13 7.55
CA PRO A 201 5.85 9.76 8.74
C PRO A 201 7.04 8.94 9.28
N PRO A 202 8.17 9.58 9.60
CA PRO A 202 9.29 8.89 10.23
C PRO A 202 8.83 8.17 11.50
N HIS A 203 9.40 6.99 11.73
CA HIS A 203 9.04 6.13 12.86
C HIS A 203 7.56 5.69 12.92
N SER A 204 6.80 5.73 11.82
CA SER A 204 5.43 5.17 11.78
C SER A 204 5.36 3.67 11.48
N PHE A 205 6.47 3.05 11.07
CA PHE A 205 6.58 1.64 10.71
C PHE A 205 7.93 1.05 11.13
N ILE A 206 8.02 -0.28 11.11
CA ILE A 206 9.25 -1.05 11.25
C ILE A 206 9.52 -1.75 9.93
N ALA A 207 10.71 -1.57 9.34
CA ALA A 207 11.05 -2.22 8.08
C ALA A 207 11.86 -3.50 8.35
N MET A 208 11.57 -4.56 7.61
CA MET A 208 12.28 -5.84 7.75
C MET A 208 13.75 -5.74 7.35
N ASP A 209 14.06 -4.90 6.36
CA ASP A 209 15.42 -4.65 5.89
C ASP A 209 16.27 -3.79 6.82
N ASP A 210 15.74 -3.36 7.97
CA ASP A 210 16.52 -2.78 9.07
C ASP A 210 17.28 -3.83 9.88
N TYR A 211 17.01 -5.13 9.67
CA TYR A 211 17.57 -6.22 10.44
C TYR A 211 18.26 -7.23 9.52
N ASP A 212 19.41 -7.74 9.98
CA ASP A 212 20.20 -8.70 9.21
C ASP A 212 19.50 -10.06 9.01
N SER A 213 18.58 -10.42 9.90
CA SER A 213 17.86 -11.71 9.89
C SER A 213 16.49 -11.65 10.57
N PRO A 214 15.60 -12.63 10.32
CA PRO A 214 14.34 -12.79 11.05
C PRO A 214 14.53 -12.88 12.56
N ARG A 215 15.63 -13.51 13.01
CA ARG A 215 15.95 -13.62 14.44
C ARG A 215 16.26 -12.27 15.06
N ALA A 216 17.13 -11.47 14.42
CA ALA A 216 17.47 -10.14 14.90
C ALA A 216 16.24 -9.23 14.97
N MET A 217 15.35 -9.33 13.97
CA MET A 217 14.07 -8.64 13.99
C MET A 217 13.19 -9.09 15.16
N ALA A 218 13.02 -10.40 15.37
CA ALA A 218 12.23 -10.93 16.48
C ALA A 218 12.75 -10.46 17.85
N GLU A 219 14.07 -10.48 18.05
CA GLU A 219 14.71 -10.01 19.29
C GLU A 219 14.39 -8.52 19.56
N HIS A 220 14.42 -7.67 18.53
CA HIS A 220 14.01 -6.28 18.66
C HIS A 220 12.51 -6.13 18.95
N LEU A 221 11.64 -6.83 18.21
CA LEU A 221 10.18 -6.75 18.39
C LEU A 221 9.74 -7.21 19.79
N ILE A 222 10.34 -8.29 20.31
CA ILE A 222 10.08 -8.78 21.67
C ILE A 222 10.49 -7.73 22.71
N LYS A 223 11.69 -7.13 22.55
CA LYS A 223 12.15 -6.06 23.45
C LYS A 223 11.20 -4.86 23.39
N LEU A 224 10.80 -4.45 22.20
CA LEU A 224 9.93 -3.31 21.96
C LEU A 224 8.54 -3.52 22.57
N GLU A 225 8.00 -4.74 22.52
CA GLU A 225 6.72 -5.08 23.16
C GLU A 225 6.76 -4.89 24.69
N THR A 226 7.91 -5.14 25.32
CA THR A 226 8.08 -4.98 26.78
C THR A 226 8.42 -3.55 27.22
N ASP A 227 9.00 -2.74 26.33
CA ASP A 227 9.34 -1.35 26.60
C ASP A 227 8.22 -0.41 26.14
N LYS A 228 7.29 -0.11 27.06
CA LYS A 228 6.16 0.79 26.80
C LYS A 228 6.56 2.16 26.28
N LYS A 229 7.71 2.69 26.75
CA LYS A 229 8.17 4.01 26.34
C LYS A 229 8.65 3.95 24.89
N ALA A 230 9.52 2.99 24.56
CA ALA A 230 9.99 2.80 23.20
C ALA A 230 8.84 2.48 22.23
N TYR A 231 7.87 1.67 22.64
CA TYR A 231 6.68 1.36 21.84
C TYR A 231 5.85 2.63 21.56
N ALA A 232 5.63 3.48 22.56
CA ALA A 232 4.87 4.72 22.40
C ALA A 232 5.54 5.73 21.45
N GLU A 233 6.86 5.69 21.27
CA GLU A 233 7.59 6.56 20.33
C GLU A 233 7.07 6.40 18.88
N TYR A 234 6.68 5.19 18.46
CA TYR A 234 6.18 4.89 17.11
C TYR A 234 4.82 5.54 16.79
N PHE A 235 4.16 6.13 17.80
CA PHE A 235 2.89 6.81 17.64
C PHE A 235 2.98 8.33 17.83
N LYS A 236 4.18 8.86 18.13
CA LYS A 236 4.37 10.31 18.34
C LYS A 236 4.02 11.14 17.11
N TRP A 237 4.25 10.61 15.91
CA TRP A 237 3.93 11.31 14.66
C TRP A 237 2.45 11.73 14.59
N ARG A 238 1.56 10.98 15.25
CA ARG A 238 0.11 11.25 15.32
C ARG A 238 -0.27 12.42 16.24
N ARG A 239 0.65 12.90 17.09
CA ARG A 239 0.40 13.92 18.12
C ARG A 239 0.67 15.33 17.60
N GLY A 240 0.07 15.70 16.47
CA GLY A 240 0.23 17.04 15.92
C GLY A 240 1.49 17.26 15.07
N ILE A 241 2.31 16.23 14.83
CA ILE A 241 3.57 16.36 14.06
C ILE A 241 3.34 16.15 12.57
N TRP A 242 2.46 15.20 12.23
CA TRP A 242 2.10 14.85 10.87
C TRP A 242 0.59 14.84 10.71
N THR A 243 0.13 15.19 9.51
CA THR A 243 -1.27 15.20 9.12
C THR A 243 -1.45 14.71 7.69
N ALA A 244 -2.68 14.65 7.21
CA ALA A 244 -2.97 14.37 5.81
C ALA A 244 -3.44 15.63 5.07
N ALA A 245 -3.02 15.78 3.83
CA ALA A 245 -3.57 16.77 2.93
C ALA A 245 -5.09 16.52 2.74
N PRO A 246 -5.91 17.58 2.59
CA PRO A 246 -7.30 17.42 2.21
C PRO A 246 -7.39 16.66 0.88
N TRP A 247 -8.31 15.70 0.79
CA TRP A 247 -8.40 14.75 -0.33
C TRP A 247 -8.57 15.40 -1.72
N ASN A 248 -9.07 16.63 -1.79
CA ASN A 248 -9.31 17.38 -3.02
C ASN A 248 -8.39 18.60 -3.20
N ALA A 249 -7.38 18.77 -2.32
CA ALA A 249 -6.47 19.91 -2.39
C ALA A 249 -5.60 19.86 -3.66
N PRO A 250 -5.39 20.99 -4.36
CA PRO A 250 -4.49 21.05 -5.52
C PRO A 250 -3.10 20.49 -5.18
N GLY A 251 -2.54 19.66 -6.06
CA GLY A 251 -1.28 18.95 -5.85
C GLY A 251 -1.35 17.72 -4.94
N TYR A 252 -2.52 17.40 -4.37
CA TYR A 252 -2.75 16.22 -3.52
C TYR A 252 -3.99 15.42 -3.94
N ARG A 253 -4.48 15.66 -5.16
CA ARG A 253 -5.60 14.91 -5.73
C ARG A 253 -5.13 13.50 -6.09
N ASN A 254 -6.01 12.53 -5.91
CA ASN A 254 -5.76 11.12 -6.20
C ASN A 254 -6.92 10.53 -7.00
N GLY A 255 -6.65 9.47 -7.75
CA GLY A 255 -7.61 8.74 -8.55
C GLY A 255 -8.39 9.64 -9.49
N PHE A 256 -9.72 9.51 -9.48
CA PHE A 256 -10.58 10.28 -10.37
C PHE A 256 -10.47 11.80 -10.21
N CYS A 257 -10.15 12.32 -9.02
CA CYS A 257 -9.93 13.76 -8.87
C CYS A 257 -8.66 14.23 -9.57
N ARG A 258 -7.60 13.40 -9.57
CA ARG A 258 -6.38 13.68 -10.32
C ARG A 258 -6.63 13.51 -11.82
N LEU A 259 -7.44 12.53 -12.23
CA LEU A 259 -7.85 12.36 -13.62
C LEU A 259 -8.58 13.61 -14.13
N CYS A 260 -9.57 14.10 -13.37
CA CYS A 260 -10.28 15.32 -13.70
C CYS A 260 -9.29 16.48 -13.84
N GLU A 261 -8.39 16.69 -12.89
CA GLU A 261 -7.37 17.74 -12.98
C GLU A 261 -6.52 17.61 -14.25
N ARG A 262 -6.04 16.40 -14.56
CA ARG A 262 -5.25 16.13 -15.77
C ARG A 262 -6.01 16.43 -17.06
N LEU A 263 -7.33 16.19 -17.10
CA LEU A 263 -8.17 16.50 -18.26
C LEU A 263 -8.35 17.99 -18.52
N TRP A 264 -8.23 18.81 -17.48
CA TRP A 264 -8.32 20.28 -17.58
C TRP A 264 -6.96 20.95 -17.79
N GLU A 265 -5.86 20.21 -17.71
CA GLU A 265 -4.53 20.72 -18.03
C GLU A 265 -4.39 20.89 -19.55
N GLU A 266 -4.22 22.14 -20.01
CA GLU A 266 -3.82 22.40 -21.39
C GLU A 266 -2.40 21.85 -21.60
N ASP A 267 -2.30 20.66 -22.18
CA ASP A 267 -1.03 20.04 -22.55
C ASP A 267 -0.90 20.03 -24.08
N PRO A 268 -0.11 20.95 -24.66
CA PRO A 268 0.05 21.03 -26.10
C PRO A 268 0.88 19.89 -26.69
N GLN A 269 1.44 18.98 -25.87
CA GLN A 269 2.26 17.87 -26.35
C GLN A 269 1.43 16.62 -26.64
N GLU A 270 1.48 16.15 -27.89
CA GLU A 270 1.09 14.79 -28.21
C GLU A 270 2.07 13.82 -27.54
N LYS A 271 1.62 13.18 -26.46
CA LYS A 271 2.34 12.10 -25.78
C LYS A 271 1.76 10.76 -26.20
N VAL A 272 2.64 9.86 -26.63
CA VAL A 272 2.32 8.45 -26.87
C VAL A 272 3.34 7.60 -26.14
N ILE A 273 2.87 6.58 -25.42
CA ILE A 273 3.70 5.62 -24.70
C ILE A 273 3.96 4.45 -25.62
N ASP A 274 5.24 4.26 -25.99
CA ASP A 274 5.65 3.21 -26.92
C ASP A 274 5.23 1.82 -26.44
N ASP A 275 5.60 1.45 -25.22
CA ASP A 275 5.19 0.20 -24.58
C ASP A 275 4.89 0.48 -23.11
N VAL A 276 3.61 0.37 -22.75
CA VAL A 276 3.14 0.68 -21.38
C VAL A 276 3.67 -0.32 -20.36
N TRP A 277 3.95 -1.56 -20.76
CA TRP A 277 4.48 -2.60 -19.88
C TRP A 277 5.96 -2.37 -19.64
N ALA A 278 6.72 -2.09 -20.70
CA ALA A 278 8.13 -1.73 -20.57
C ALA A 278 8.32 -0.45 -19.72
N TRP A 279 7.43 0.54 -19.89
CA TRP A 279 7.38 1.72 -19.03
C TRP A 279 7.10 1.35 -17.57
N PHE A 280 6.07 0.55 -17.31
CA PHE A 280 5.69 0.17 -15.94
C PHE A 280 6.79 -0.63 -15.25
N ASP A 281 7.41 -1.59 -15.93
CA ASP A 281 8.51 -2.39 -15.40
C ASP A 281 9.72 -1.51 -15.04
N ALA A 282 10.05 -0.53 -15.90
CA ALA A 282 11.14 0.41 -15.64
C ALA A 282 10.84 1.35 -14.46
N GLU A 283 9.61 1.85 -14.36
CA GLU A 283 9.21 2.81 -13.33
C GLU A 283 8.93 2.18 -11.97
N SER A 284 8.31 0.99 -11.94
CA SER A 284 7.92 0.30 -10.71
C SER A 284 9.09 -0.29 -9.94
N GLN A 285 10.20 -0.58 -10.61
CA GLN A 285 11.45 -1.06 -9.99
C GLN A 285 11.20 -2.22 -9.01
N CYS A 286 10.30 -3.13 -9.40
CA CYS A 286 9.90 -4.25 -8.54
C CYS A 286 11.07 -5.20 -8.29
N GLU A 287 11.32 -5.50 -7.02
CA GLU A 287 12.19 -6.60 -6.60
C GLU A 287 11.42 -7.92 -6.73
N LYS A 288 12.11 -9.02 -7.06
CA LYS A 288 11.51 -10.35 -7.09
C LYS A 288 11.62 -10.97 -5.69
N ASP A 289 12.27 -12.11 -5.59
CA ASP A 289 12.41 -12.85 -4.33
C ASP A 289 13.79 -12.72 -3.68
N GLU A 290 14.68 -11.90 -4.25
CA GLU A 290 16.06 -11.77 -3.81
C GLU A 290 16.15 -11.23 -2.37
N PHE A 291 15.32 -10.25 -2.04
CA PHE A 291 15.27 -9.68 -0.69
C PHE A 291 14.98 -10.75 0.36
N VAL A 292 13.82 -11.40 0.26
CA VAL A 292 13.39 -12.35 1.28
C VAL A 292 14.33 -13.54 1.33
N LYS A 293 14.78 -14.06 0.18
CA LYS A 293 15.75 -15.16 0.16
C LYS A 293 17.08 -14.80 0.82
N ALA A 294 17.57 -13.58 0.67
CA ALA A 294 18.78 -13.12 1.34
C ALA A 294 18.54 -12.98 2.86
N TRP A 295 17.44 -12.32 3.23
CA TRP A 295 17.08 -12.04 4.61
C TRP A 295 16.95 -13.31 5.46
N VAL A 296 16.36 -14.37 4.90
CA VAL A 296 16.14 -15.64 5.63
C VAL A 296 17.36 -16.57 5.69
N ARG A 297 18.44 -16.28 4.94
CA ARG A 297 19.66 -17.11 4.94
C ARG A 297 20.65 -16.73 6.05
N ASN A 298 20.54 -15.51 6.57
CA ASN A 298 21.37 -14.96 7.64
C ASN A 298 20.76 -15.28 9.01
#